data_AF-A0A2S6RHF4-F1
#
_entry.id   AF-A0A2S6RHF4-F1
#
_cell.length_a   1.000
_cell.length_b   1.000
_cell.length_c   1.000
_cell.angle_alpha   90.00
_cell.angle_beta   90.00
_cell.angle_gamma   90.00
#
_symmetry.space_group_name_H-M   'P 1'
#
loop_
_entity.id
_entity.type
_entity.pdbx_description
1 polymer ?
#
loop_
_entity_poly.entity_id
_entity_poly.type
_entity_poly.pdbx_seq_one_letter_code
_entity_poly.pdbx_strand_id
1 'polypeptide(L)' 'PSGPILIDSYHCSRLNTNTGRLTEAMFHQVFEDIREVLGSSD' A
#
# COMPACT_ATOMS: atom_id res chain seq x y z
N PRO A 1 12.72 10.18 -19.22
CA PRO A 1 11.24 10.26 -19.08
C PRO A 1 10.82 10.04 -17.62
N SER A 2 9.99 10.93 -17.06
CA SER A 2 9.35 10.75 -15.76
C SER A 2 7.84 10.59 -15.96
N GLY A 3 7.32 9.40 -15.68
CA GLY A 3 5.89 9.09 -15.67
C GLY A 3 5.35 8.94 -14.24
N PRO A 4 4.04 8.77 -14.06
CA PRO A 4 3.46 8.52 -12.74
C PRO A 4 3.98 7.21 -12.14
N ILE A 5 4.05 7.16 -10.81
CA ILE A 5 4.38 5.94 -10.06
C ILE A 5 3.06 5.20 -9.78
N LEU A 6 3.05 3.89 -10.05
CA LEU A 6 1.94 2.99 -9.74
C LEU A 6 2.31 2.19 -8.49
N ILE A 7 1.41 2.18 -7.51
CA ILE A 7 1.52 1.41 -6.27
C ILE A 7 0.27 0.54 -6.19
N ASP A 8 0.43 -0.73 -5.82
CA ASP A 8 -0.66 -1.69 -5.71
C ASP A 8 -0.72 -2.35 -4.32
N SER A 9 -1.81 -3.08 -4.09
CA SER A 9 -2.06 -3.84 -2.86
C SER A 9 -2.88 -5.07 -3.20
N TYR A 10 -2.83 -6.09 -2.34
CA TYR A 10 -3.87 -7.09 -2.34
C TYR A 10 -5.24 -6.45 -2.08
N HIS A 11 -6.28 -6.99 -2.74
CA HIS A 11 -7.65 -6.58 -2.49
C HIS A 11 -8.08 -6.96 -1.06
N CYS A 12 -8.82 -6.07 -0.39
CA CYS A 12 -9.36 -6.26 0.97
C CYS A 12 -10.53 -7.27 1.02
N SER A 13 -10.36 -8.43 0.37
CA SER A 13 -11.33 -9.53 0.43
C SER A 13 -11.26 -10.25 1.77
N ARG A 14 -12.38 -10.87 2.18
CA ARG A 14 -12.43 -11.74 3.36
C ARG A 14 -11.38 -12.85 3.32
N LEU A 15 -11.15 -13.43 2.15
CA LEU A 15 -10.12 -14.47 1.99
C LEU A 15 -8.75 -13.93 2.38
N ASN A 16 -8.37 -12.75 1.87
CA ASN A 16 -7.06 -12.18 2.12
C ASN A 16 -6.89 -11.74 3.58
N THR A 17 -7.90 -11.10 4.17
CA THR A 17 -7.82 -10.63 5.56
C THR A 17 -7.90 -11.77 6.57
N ASN A 18 -8.76 -12.77 6.35
CA ASN A 18 -8.94 -13.87 7.30
C ASN A 18 -7.79 -14.88 7.29
N THR A 19 -7.10 -15.04 6.15
CA THR A 19 -5.93 -15.94 6.04
C THR A 19 -4.62 -15.25 6.40
N GLY A 20 -4.62 -13.94 6.63
CA GLY A 20 -3.42 -13.15 6.85
C GLY A 20 -2.60 -12.88 5.57
N ARG A 21 -3.14 -13.21 4.39
CA ARG A 21 -2.50 -12.86 3.11
C ARG A 21 -2.44 -11.34 2.89
N LEU A 22 -3.39 -10.60 3.46
CA LEU A 22 -3.30 -9.16 3.66
C LEU A 22 -3.52 -8.87 5.14
N THR A 23 -2.50 -8.33 5.80
CA THR A 23 -2.60 -7.83 7.17
C THR A 23 -2.87 -6.33 7.17
N GLU A 24 -3.38 -5.81 8.28
CA GLU A 24 -3.61 -4.37 8.44
C GLU A 24 -2.30 -3.56 8.31
N ALA A 25 -1.21 -4.04 8.93
CA ALA A 25 0.10 -3.40 8.84
C ALA A 25 0.62 -3.32 7.39
N MET A 26 0.41 -4.37 6.59
CA MET A 26 0.75 -4.35 5.16
C MET A 26 -0.06 -3.30 4.39
N PHE A 27 -1.34 -3.14 4.71
CA PHE A 27 -2.19 -2.14 4.04
C PHE A 27 -1.79 -0.71 4.43
N HIS A 28 -1.42 -0.47 5.70
CA HIS A 28 -0.88 0.82 6.14
C HIS A 28 0.44 1.15 5.43
N GLN A 29 1.32 0.17 5.24
CA GLN A 29 2.60 0.35 4.55
C GLN A 29 2.41 0.92 3.13
N VAL A 30 1.37 0.51 2.39
CA VAL A 30 1.06 1.06 1.06
C VAL A 30 0.91 2.58 1.11
N PHE A 31 0.29 3.13 2.16
CA PHE A 31 0.12 4.58 2.31
C PHE A 31 1.36 5.29 2.85
N GLU A 32 2.22 4.60 3.60
CA GLU A 32 3.55 5.10 3.95
C GLU A 32 4.40 5.24 2.67
N ASP A 33 4.40 4.20 1.81
CA ASP A 33 5.15 4.20 0.55
C ASP A 33 4.66 5.32 -0.39
N ILE A 34 3.34 5.55 -0.46
CA ILE A 34 2.77 6.69 -1.20
C ILE A 34 3.30 8.02 -0.66
N ARG A 35 3.36 8.21 0.67
CA ARG A 35 3.85 9.46 1.28
C ARG A 35 5.33 9.69 1.01
N GLU A 36 6.14 8.64 1.11
CA GLU A 36 7.57 8.70 0.78
C GLU A 36 7.78 9.11 -0.68
N VAL A 37 7.03 8.48 -1.60
CA VAL A 37 7.08 8.81 -3.03
C VAL A 37 6.66 10.25 -3.32
N LEU A 38 5.66 10.77 -2.60
CA LEU A 38 5.20 12.16 -2.76
C LEU A 38 6.12 13.18 -2.08
N GLY A 39 7.14 12.73 -1.35
CA GLY A 39 8.07 13.60 -0.65
C GLY A 39 7.42 14.37 0.50
N SER A 40 6.37 13.82 1.11
CA SER A 40 5.72 14.41 2.28
C SER A 40 6.70 14.42 3.45
N SER A 41 7.46 15.51 3.56
CA SER A 41 8.31 15.86 4.70
C SER A 41 7.42 16.59 5.71
N ASP A 42 6.67 15.83 6.51
CA ASP A 42 6.01 16.35 7.72
C ASP A 42 6.22 15.36 8.87
#